data_AF-A0ABD0R9H2-F1
#
_entry.id   AF-A0ABD0R9H2-F1
#
_cell.length_a   1.000
_cell.length_b   1.000
_cell.length_c   1.000
_cell.angle_alpha   90.00
_cell.angle_beta   90.00
_cell.angle_gamma   90.00
#
_symmetry.space_group_name_H-M   'P 1'
#
loop_
_entity.id
_entity.type
_entity.pdbx_description
1 polymer ?
#
loop_
_entity_poly.entity_id
_entity_poly.type
_entity_poly.pdbx_seq_one_letter_code
_entity_poly.pdbx_strand_id
1 'polypeptide(L)'
;AMVGLLGSLVELDKAGLLDCILYLSGVSGSAWCMASLYKEPDWSTKLETVEDKIIERLRISKVSWTDAFDKLKKYYNEKDLFSLTDVWAAIVITEYVKE
;
A
#
# COMPACT_ATOMS: atom_id res chain seq x y z
N ALA A 1 -3.98 -3.05 -10.25
CA ALA A 1 -4.98 -2.30 -9.47
C ALA A 1 -4.36 -1.12 -8.71
N MET A 2 -3.35 -1.35 -7.85
CA MET A 2 -2.69 -0.28 -7.07
C MET A 2 -2.24 0.93 -7.91
N VAL A 3 -1.37 0.72 -8.89
CA VAL A 3 -0.85 1.80 -9.76
C VAL A 3 -1.97 2.46 -10.58
N GLY A 4 -2.97 1.68 -11.02
CA GLY A 4 -4.11 2.21 -11.77
C GLY A 4 -4.99 3.14 -10.94
N LEU A 5 -5.25 2.79 -9.67
CA LEU A 5 -5.98 3.68 -8.75
C LEU A 5 -5.17 4.93 -8.44
N LEU A 6 -3.87 4.81 -8.19
CA LEU A 6 -2.99 5.94 -7.94
C LEU A 6 -3.05 6.95 -9.10
N GLY A 7 -2.85 6.49 -10.34
CA GLY A 7 -2.96 7.35 -11.52
C GLY A 7 -4.34 7.98 -11.71
N SER A 8 -5.41 7.25 -11.37
CA SER A 8 -6.78 7.78 -11.45
C SER A 8 -7.01 8.91 -10.44
N LEU A 9 -6.47 8.79 -9.23
CA LEU A 9 -6.55 9.84 -8.20
C LEU A 9 -5.73 11.08 -8.59
N VAL A 10 -4.55 10.88 -9.19
CA VAL A 10 -3.70 11.96 -9.70
C VAL A 10 -4.42 12.75 -10.79
N GLU A 11 -5.12 12.08 -11.70
CA GLU A 11 -5.89 12.76 -12.74
C GLU A 11 -7.11 13.49 -12.16
N LEU A 12 -7.77 12.92 -11.14
CA LEU A 12 -8.86 13.59 -10.44
C LEU A 12 -8.40 14.86 -9.72
N ASP A 13 -7.20 14.86 -9.15
CA ASP A 13 -6.59 16.04 -8.53
C ASP A 13 -6.30 17.13 -9.57
N LYS A 14 -5.68 16.75 -10.70
CA LYS A 14 -5.42 17.66 -11.83
C LYS A 14 -6.69 18.25 -12.44
N ALA A 15 -7.78 17.49 -12.44
CA ALA A 15 -9.09 17.95 -12.89
C ALA A 15 -9.83 18.82 -11.85
N GLY A 16 -9.30 18.97 -10.62
CA GLY A 16 -9.97 19.67 -9.51
C GLY A 16 -11.20 18.94 -8.97
N LEU A 17 -11.29 17.62 -9.20
CA LEU A 17 -12.43 16.79 -8.84
C LEU A 17 -12.18 15.93 -7.60
N LEU A 18 -10.93 15.79 -7.16
CA LEU A 18 -10.57 14.96 -6.02
C LEU A 18 -11.28 15.41 -4.73
N ASP A 19 -11.34 16.72 -4.47
CA ASP A 19 -12.02 17.31 -3.31
C ASP A 19 -13.55 17.13 -3.30
N CYS A 20 -14.13 16.72 -4.43
CA CYS A 20 -15.56 16.41 -4.53
C CYS A 20 -15.90 14.99 -4.03
N ILE A 21 -14.90 14.15 -3.76
CA ILE A 21 -15.10 12.75 -3.39
C ILE A 21 -15.31 12.62 -1.88
N LEU A 22 -16.51 12.18 -1.49
CA LEU A 22 -16.84 11.90 -0.08
C LEU A 22 -16.34 10.52 0.38
N TYR A 23 -16.33 9.53 -0.52
CA TYR A 23 -15.93 8.16 -0.20
C TYR A 23 -14.99 7.60 -1.27
N LEU A 24 -13.89 7.03 -0.81
CA LEU A 24 -12.98 6.24 -1.63
C LEU A 24 -13.01 4.79 -1.14
N SER A 25 -13.53 3.89 -1.97
CA SER A 25 -13.61 2.45 -1.67
C SER A 25 -12.65 1.65 -2.54
N GLY A 26 -12.10 0.56 -2.00
CA GLY A 26 -11.21 -0.34 -2.74
C GLY A 26 -11.14 -1.72 -2.10
N VAL A 27 -10.76 -2.71 -2.90
CA VAL A 27 -10.63 -4.12 -2.49
C VAL A 27 -9.42 -4.73 -3.19
N SER A 28 -8.79 -5.71 -2.55
CA SER A 28 -7.59 -6.38 -3.10
C SER A 28 -6.51 -5.32 -3.43
N GLY A 29 -5.96 -5.32 -4.63
CA GLY A 29 -4.86 -4.41 -4.98
C GLY A 29 -5.18 -2.90 -4.93
N SER A 30 -6.44 -2.47 -5.00
CA SER A 30 -6.76 -1.04 -4.79
C SER A 30 -6.69 -0.65 -3.31
N ALA A 31 -6.96 -1.59 -2.40
CA ALA A 31 -6.77 -1.37 -0.97
C ALA A 31 -5.29 -1.11 -0.61
N TRP A 32 -4.33 -1.65 -1.38
CA TRP A 32 -2.90 -1.39 -1.15
C TRP A 32 -2.50 0.04 -1.52
N CYS A 33 -3.10 0.60 -2.58
CA CYS A 33 -2.94 2.01 -2.92
C CYS A 33 -3.49 2.89 -1.80
N MET A 34 -4.72 2.60 -1.35
CA MET A 34 -5.35 3.31 -0.23
C MET A 34 -4.49 3.22 1.03
N ALA A 35 -4.07 2.02 1.44
CA ALA A 35 -3.20 1.83 2.61
C ALA A 35 -1.86 2.58 2.50
N SER A 36 -1.33 2.76 1.29
CA SER A 36 -0.10 3.54 1.07
C SER A 36 -0.34 5.04 1.14
N LEU A 37 -1.47 5.53 0.59
CA LEU A 37 -1.86 6.94 0.63
C LEU A 37 -2.18 7.39 2.05
N TYR A 38 -3.03 6.63 2.76
CA TYR A 38 -3.50 6.97 4.12
C TYR A 38 -2.41 6.93 5.20
N LYS A 39 -1.18 6.48 4.88
CA LYS A 39 -0.02 6.68 5.76
C LYS A 39 0.38 8.14 5.90
N GLU A 40 0.03 8.97 4.92
CA GLU A 40 0.26 10.42 4.92
C GLU A 40 -1.09 11.10 5.21
N PRO A 41 -1.31 11.70 6.40
CA PRO A 41 -2.63 12.23 6.78
C PRO A 41 -3.22 13.28 5.84
N ASP A 42 -2.35 14.04 5.18
CA ASP A 42 -2.63 15.14 4.26
C ASP A 42 -2.38 14.73 2.78
N TRP A 43 -2.35 13.43 2.47
CA TRP A 43 -1.96 12.90 1.15
C TRP A 43 -2.63 13.58 -0.04
N SER A 44 -3.93 13.92 0.07
CA SER A 44 -4.71 14.49 -1.04
C SER A 44 -4.26 15.89 -1.41
N THR A 45 -3.67 16.65 -0.48
CA THR A 45 -3.15 18.00 -0.73
C THR A 45 -1.75 18.04 -1.33
N LYS A 46 -1.06 16.89 -1.32
CA LYS A 46 0.33 16.72 -1.80
C LYS A 46 0.47 15.46 -2.65
N LEU A 47 -0.56 15.15 -3.43
CA LEU A 47 -0.72 13.86 -4.09
C LEU A 47 0.44 13.53 -5.03
N GLU A 48 0.96 14.50 -5.79
CA GLU A 48 2.14 14.29 -6.66
C GLU A 48 3.37 13.82 -5.87
N THR A 49 3.64 14.43 -4.69
CA THR A 49 4.76 14.01 -3.84
C THR A 49 4.54 12.60 -3.27
N VAL A 50 3.30 12.26 -2.92
CA VAL A 50 2.97 10.92 -2.40
C VAL A 50 3.04 9.87 -3.50
N GLU A 51 2.60 10.20 -4.72
CA GLU A 51 2.75 9.37 -5.92
C GLU A 51 4.24 9.03 -6.15
N ASP A 52 5.11 10.03 -6.17
CA ASP A 52 6.54 9.83 -6.37
C ASP A 52 7.14 8.89 -5.31
N LYS A 53 6.82 9.10 -4.03
CA LYS A 53 7.25 8.21 -2.94
C LYS A 53 6.77 6.77 -3.12
N ILE A 54 5.53 6.59 -3.58
CA ILE A 54 4.96 5.25 -3.83
C ILE A 54 5.65 4.61 -5.03
N ILE A 55 5.83 5.33 -6.14
CA ILE A 55 6.51 4.82 -7.33
C ILE A 55 7.96 4.46 -7.02
N GLU A 56 8.69 5.32 -6.30
CA GLU A 56 10.06 5.06 -5.87
C GLU A 56 10.15 3.79 -5.03
N ARG A 57 9.23 3.63 -4.06
CA ARG A 57 9.15 2.42 -3.24
C ARG A 57 8.95 1.16 -4.09
N LEU A 58 8.04 1.21 -5.07
CA LEU A 58 7.74 0.09 -5.97
C LEU A 58 8.94 -0.23 -6.89
N ARG A 59 9.73 0.78 -7.29
CA ARG A 59 10.94 0.59 -8.12
C ARG A 59 12.10 -0.03 -7.34
N ILE A 60 12.31 0.40 -6.10
CA ILE A 60 13.43 -0.04 -5.24
C ILE A 60 13.08 -1.34 -4.49
N SER A 61 11.81 -1.73 -4.51
CA SER A 61 11.28 -2.91 -3.87
C SER A 61 12.10 -4.17 -4.20
N LYS A 62 12.90 -4.62 -3.22
CA LYS A 62 13.46 -5.95 -3.17
C LYS A 62 12.99 -6.56 -1.86
N VAL A 63 12.48 -7.79 -1.94
CA VAL A 63 12.14 -8.58 -0.76
C VAL A 63 13.40 -8.73 0.09
N SER A 64 13.39 -8.09 1.26
CA SER A 64 14.33 -8.40 2.32
C SER A 64 13.90 -9.75 2.89
N TRP A 65 14.57 -10.81 2.45
CA TRP A 65 14.24 -12.18 2.87
C TRP A 65 14.40 -12.37 4.39
N THR A 66 15.29 -11.60 5.02
CA THR A 66 15.44 -11.58 6.49
C THR A 66 14.19 -11.02 7.15
N ASP A 67 13.69 -9.86 6.70
CA ASP A 67 12.54 -9.20 7.32
C ASP A 67 11.24 -9.99 7.09
N ALA A 68 11.10 -10.58 5.91
CA ALA A 68 9.98 -11.47 5.60
C ALA A 68 10.00 -12.72 6.49
N PHE A 69 11.18 -13.30 6.73
CA PHE A 69 11.32 -14.46 7.62
C PHE A 69 11.05 -14.10 9.08
N ASP A 70 11.53 -12.96 9.55
CA ASP A 70 11.28 -12.50 10.93
C ASP A 70 9.80 -12.22 11.18
N LYS A 71 9.11 -11.55 10.24
CA LYS A 71 7.64 -11.37 10.30
C LYS A 71 6.90 -12.71 10.27
N LEU A 72 7.34 -13.65 9.43
CA LEU A 72 6.72 -14.97 9.35
C LEU A 72 6.85 -15.74 10.66
N LYS A 73 8.05 -15.74 11.25
CA LYS A 73 8.32 -16.37 12.54
C LYS A 73 7.48 -15.74 13.65
N LYS A 74 7.33 -14.41 13.63
CA LYS A 74 6.44 -13.70 14.54
C LYS A 74 5.00 -14.17 14.40
N TYR A 75 4.46 -14.21 13.18
CA TYR A 75 3.10 -14.69 12.93
C TYR A 75 2.88 -16.12 13.37
N TYR A 76 3.84 -17.00 13.14
CA TYR A 76 3.74 -18.40 13.55
C TYR A 76 3.70 -18.57 15.08
N ASN A 77 4.44 -17.75 15.82
CA ASN A 77 4.52 -17.86 17.29
C ASN A 77 3.38 -17.14 18.01
N GLU A 78 2.87 -16.04 17.47
CA GLU A 78 1.92 -15.15 18.17
C GLU A 78 0.47 -15.35 17.76
N LYS A 79 0.19 -15.96 16.58
CA LYS A 79 -1.19 -16.15 16.11
C LYS A 79 -1.72 -17.53 16.51
N ASP A 80 -2.89 -17.54 17.14
CA ASP A 80 -3.64 -18.77 17.42
C ASP A 80 -4.03 -19.52 16.13
N LEU A 81 -4.24 -18.78 15.03
CA LEU A 81 -4.61 -19.31 13.72
C LEU A 81 -3.65 -18.79 12.64
N PHE A 82 -2.62 -19.59 12.38
CA PHE A 82 -1.68 -19.36 11.29
C PHE A 82 -2.18 -19.96 9.98
N SER A 83 -2.05 -19.23 8.88
CA SER A 83 -2.59 -19.58 7.56
C SER A 83 -1.69 -19.14 6.41
N LEU A 84 -2.05 -19.55 5.18
CA LEU A 84 -1.37 -19.08 3.97
C LEU A 84 -1.50 -17.57 3.75
N THR A 85 -2.52 -16.93 4.33
CA THR A 85 -2.66 -15.46 4.29
C THR A 85 -1.55 -14.77 5.09
N ASP A 86 -1.04 -15.40 6.16
CA ASP A 86 0.07 -14.88 6.94
C ASP A 86 1.40 -15.01 6.20
N VAL A 87 1.59 -16.13 5.50
CA VAL A 87 2.74 -16.32 4.59
C VAL A 87 2.72 -15.26 3.49
N TRP A 88 1.56 -15.06 2.86
CA TRP A 88 1.38 -14.04 1.83
C TRP A 88 1.63 -12.63 2.39
N ALA A 89 1.14 -12.31 3.58
CA ALA A 89 1.34 -11.01 4.21
C ALA A 89 2.83 -10.75 4.52
N ALA A 90 3.54 -11.74 5.06
CA ALA A 90 4.95 -11.60 5.39
C ALA A 90 5.82 -11.32 4.15
N ILE A 91 5.46 -11.89 3.00
CA ILE A 91 6.22 -11.75 1.74
C ILE A 91 5.75 -10.49 0.98
N VAL A 92 4.46 -10.39 0.67
CA VAL A 92 3.92 -9.42 -0.30
C VAL A 92 3.64 -8.06 0.33
N ILE A 93 3.10 -7.99 1.55
CA ILE A 93 2.78 -6.70 2.19
C ILE A 93 4.06 -6.00 2.65
N THR A 94 5.02 -6.75 3.20
CA THR A 94 6.35 -6.23 3.57
C THR A 94 7.06 -5.60 2.39
N GLU A 95 6.85 -6.14 1.19
CA GLU A 95 7.44 -5.65 -0.03
C GLU A 95 6.76 -4.37 -0.54
N TYR A 96 5.46 -4.44 -0.84
CA TYR A 96 4.78 -3.41 -1.63
C TYR A 96 4.16 -2.29 -0.80
N VAL A 97 3.67 -2.60 0.40
CA VAL A 97 3.04 -1.61 1.28
C VAL A 97 4.06 -1.09 2.31
N LYS A 98 5.13 -1.86 2.58
CA LYS A 98 6.15 -1.57 3.62
C LYS A 98 5.51 -1.10 4.92
N GLU A 99 4.72 -1.98 5.52
CA GLU A 99 4.30 -1.84 6.93
C GLU A 99 5.46 -2.02 7.89
#